data_AF-A0A8D8BPG9-F1
#
_entry.id   AF-A0A8D8BPG9-F1
#
_cell.length_a   1.000
_cell.length_b   1.000
_cell.length_c   1.000
_cell.angle_alpha   90.00
_cell.angle_beta   90.00
_cell.angle_gamma   90.00
#
_symmetry.space_group_name_H-M   'P 1'
#
loop_
_entity.id
_entity.type
_entity.pdbx_description
1 polymer ?
#
loop_
_entity_poly.entity_id
_entity_poly.type
_entity_poly.pdbx_seq_one_letter_code
_entity_poly.pdbx_strand_id
1 'polypeptide(L)'
;MNLFHYLNSVQRVWNAGEGVAVARLLSLADHHVNNPSLHVHEHPETAVYRQLDAPLDEVVACHLKVLHHLTAEPRNYAEAYRQQTNCIQAVVKMLQVLKDENWFLPVMYTVAIDLRRLAAKCEEQIKTSKPGEILEKAAECLMGCFRVCAADNRASDADTKRLGMLNLVNQLFKVYFRINKLNLCKPLIRAIESSNFKESFSLAQRITYKYFAGRKAMFDSDYRNADEYLSFAFENCPRRFARNKRLILIYLVPVKMLLGYMPRKEVLQRYNVLQFHDLTVALKEGNV
;
A
#
# COMPACT_ATOMS: atom_id res chain seq x y z
N MET A 1 24.45 -0.74 16.03
CA MET A 1 24.19 0.71 16.19
C MET A 1 23.33 0.88 17.42
N ASN A 2 23.81 1.46 18.53
CA ASN A 2 22.96 1.62 19.73
C ASN A 2 21.76 2.57 19.46
N LEU A 3 20.78 2.61 20.36
CA LEU A 3 19.59 3.46 20.22
C LEU A 3 19.95 4.94 19.98
N PHE A 4 20.92 5.47 20.72
CA PHE A 4 21.37 6.87 20.57
C PHE A 4 21.87 7.16 19.14
N HIS A 5 22.70 6.30 18.56
CA HIS A 5 23.19 6.48 17.19
C HIS A 5 22.08 6.32 16.15
N TYR A 6 21.10 5.43 16.40
CA TYR A 6 19.93 5.30 15.55
C TYR A 6 19.10 6.59 15.54
N LEU A 7 18.76 7.12 16.72
CA LEU A 7 17.98 8.36 16.86
C LEU A 7 18.71 9.56 16.26
N ASN A 8 20.02 9.71 16.48
CA ASN A 8 20.82 10.75 15.81
C ASN A 8 20.81 10.61 14.28
N SER A 9 20.84 9.38 13.77
CA SER A 9 20.76 9.14 12.32
C SER A 9 19.41 9.58 11.77
N VAL A 10 18.33 9.27 12.49
CA VAL A 10 16.96 9.70 12.16
C VAL A 10 16.86 11.23 12.18
N GLN A 11 17.30 11.89 13.25
CA GLN A 11 17.28 13.35 13.38
C GLN A 11 18.05 14.02 12.24
N ARG A 12 19.23 13.50 11.91
CA ARG A 12 20.07 14.05 10.85
C ARG A 12 19.37 14.02 9.49
N VAL A 13 18.79 12.89 9.10
CA VAL A 13 18.11 12.78 7.80
C VAL A 13 16.77 13.54 7.77
N TRP A 14 16.11 13.65 8.93
CA TRP A 14 14.92 14.50 9.08
C TRP A 14 15.23 15.97 8.86
N ASN A 15 16.27 16.49 9.54
CA ASN A 15 16.71 17.88 9.41
C ASN A 15 17.20 18.23 7.99
N ALA A 16 17.67 17.23 7.24
CA ALA A 16 18.09 17.37 5.85
C ALA A 16 16.91 17.33 4.85
N GLY A 17 15.67 17.08 5.29
CA GLY A 17 14.51 16.93 4.40
C GLY A 17 14.54 15.66 3.55
N GLU A 18 15.34 14.65 3.94
CA GLU A 18 15.53 13.42 3.17
C GLU A 18 14.44 12.38 3.49
N GLY A 19 13.20 12.65 3.06
CA GLY A 19 12.06 11.82 3.44
C GLY A 19 12.18 10.33 3.07
N VAL A 20 12.89 10.00 1.98
CA VAL A 20 13.18 8.60 1.60
C VAL A 20 14.11 7.92 2.62
N ALA A 21 15.12 8.63 3.13
CA ALA A 21 16.04 8.11 4.14
C ALA A 21 15.33 7.93 5.49
N VAL A 22 14.48 8.89 5.89
CA VAL A 22 13.61 8.77 7.08
C VAL A 22 12.71 7.53 6.94
N ALA A 23 12.05 7.38 5.80
CA ALA A 23 11.15 6.26 5.51
C ALA A 23 11.87 4.90 5.54
N ARG A 24 13.14 4.85 5.15
CA ARG A 24 13.96 3.64 5.24
C ARG A 24 14.25 3.27 6.69
N LEU A 25 14.62 4.25 7.52
CA LEU A 25 14.87 4.05 8.95
C LEU A 25 13.59 3.68 9.73
N LEU A 26 12.41 3.97 9.19
CA LEU A 26 11.12 3.57 9.76
C LEU A 26 10.52 2.30 9.14
N SER A 27 11.21 1.64 8.19
CA SER A 27 10.65 0.46 7.52
C SER A 27 10.91 -0.82 8.29
N LEU A 28 9.87 -1.62 8.50
CA LEU A 28 9.99 -2.99 9.01
C LEU A 28 10.70 -3.96 8.05
N ALA A 29 11.04 -3.51 6.83
CA ALA A 29 11.78 -4.27 5.84
C ALA A 29 13.27 -3.87 5.73
N ASP A 30 13.72 -2.84 6.45
CA ASP A 30 15.12 -2.40 6.41
C ASP A 30 16.01 -3.18 7.39
N HIS A 31 17.32 -3.15 7.13
CA HIS A 31 18.32 -3.91 7.91
C HIS A 31 18.38 -3.51 9.39
N HIS A 32 18.03 -2.28 9.76
CA HIS A 32 18.07 -1.85 11.18
C HIS A 32 17.15 -2.70 12.07
N VAL A 33 16.09 -3.30 11.50
CA VAL A 33 15.16 -4.18 12.21
C VAL A 33 15.87 -5.38 12.83
N ASN A 34 17.01 -5.81 12.27
CA ASN A 34 17.78 -6.95 12.79
C ASN A 34 18.72 -6.58 13.95
N ASN A 35 18.75 -5.31 14.37
CA ASN A 35 19.66 -4.85 15.41
C ASN A 35 19.06 -5.04 16.82
N PRO A 36 19.59 -5.96 17.65
CA PRO A 36 19.01 -6.28 18.95
C PRO A 36 18.97 -5.10 19.92
N SER A 37 19.88 -4.15 19.78
CA SER A 37 19.93 -2.95 20.63
C SER A 37 18.72 -2.01 20.46
N LEU A 38 17.92 -2.19 19.41
CA LEU A 38 16.68 -1.43 19.21
C LEU A 38 15.45 -2.15 19.80
N HIS A 39 15.59 -3.42 20.18
CA HIS A 39 14.47 -4.28 20.60
C HIS A 39 14.17 -4.22 22.10
N VAL A 40 15.12 -3.74 22.91
CA VAL A 40 15.07 -3.85 24.39
C VAL A 40 14.14 -2.80 25.02
N HIS A 41 13.65 -1.83 24.25
CA HIS A 41 12.94 -0.68 24.76
C HIS A 41 11.42 -0.84 24.62
N GLU A 42 10.77 -1.36 25.66
CA GLU A 42 9.30 -1.37 25.77
C GLU A 42 8.73 0.07 25.88
N HIS A 43 9.48 0.95 26.57
CA HIS A 43 9.14 2.35 26.80
C HIS A 43 10.21 3.29 26.20
N PRO A 44 10.33 3.40 24.85
CA PRO A 44 11.36 4.21 24.20
C PRO A 44 11.09 5.73 24.29
N GLU A 45 9.90 6.16 24.71
CA GLU A 45 9.42 7.55 24.65
C GLU A 45 10.39 8.54 25.28
N THR A 46 10.84 8.29 26.51
CA THR A 46 11.74 9.21 27.22
C THR A 46 13.06 9.42 26.47
N ALA A 47 13.59 8.38 25.81
CA ALA A 47 14.81 8.50 25.03
C ALA A 47 14.56 9.20 23.69
N VAL A 48 13.43 8.90 23.05
CA VAL A 48 13.01 9.50 21.78
C VAL A 48 12.71 10.99 21.94
N TYR A 49 11.87 11.38 22.89
CA TYR A 49 11.44 12.76 23.13
C TYR A 49 12.57 13.67 23.64
N ARG A 50 13.70 13.09 24.08
CA ARG A 50 14.91 13.85 24.42
C ARG A 50 15.77 14.20 23.20
N GLN A 51 15.59 13.52 22.07
CA GLN A 51 16.47 13.65 20.90
C GLN A 51 15.74 14.04 19.62
N LEU A 52 14.47 13.66 19.49
CA LEU A 52 13.62 13.97 18.36
C LEU A 52 12.52 14.91 18.80
N ASP A 53 12.23 15.88 17.95
CA ASP A 53 11.14 16.82 18.13
C ASP A 53 9.86 16.35 17.43
N ALA A 54 8.73 16.86 17.89
CA ALA A 54 7.46 16.73 17.20
C ALA A 54 7.52 17.32 15.79
N PRO A 55 6.87 16.71 14.78
CA PRO A 55 5.94 15.57 14.90
C PRO A 55 6.55 14.17 14.66
N LEU A 56 7.87 14.06 14.46
CA LEU A 56 8.52 12.78 14.10
C LEU A 56 8.70 11.85 15.30
N ASP A 57 8.92 12.42 16.46
CA ASP A 57 9.13 11.74 17.73
C ASP A 57 8.08 10.65 18.04
N GLU A 58 6.79 10.96 17.90
CA GLU A 58 5.69 10.01 18.14
C GLU A 58 5.71 8.85 17.13
N VAL A 59 6.04 9.12 15.87
CA VAL A 59 6.16 8.10 14.80
C VAL A 59 7.31 7.14 15.12
N VAL A 60 8.47 7.67 15.51
CA VAL A 60 9.67 6.87 15.83
C VAL A 60 9.46 6.06 17.11
N ALA A 61 8.83 6.64 18.14
CA ALA A 61 8.50 5.93 19.36
C ALA A 61 7.58 4.73 19.08
N CYS A 62 6.53 4.93 18.27
CA CYS A 62 5.66 3.82 17.86
C CYS A 62 6.42 2.74 17.09
N HIS A 63 7.27 3.12 16.13
CA HIS A 63 8.09 2.17 15.36
C HIS A 63 8.98 1.31 16.26
N LEU A 64 9.68 1.90 17.23
CA LEU A 64 10.53 1.15 18.16
C LEU A 64 9.72 0.15 19.01
N LYS A 65 8.51 0.53 19.45
CA LYS A 65 7.62 -0.41 20.15
C LYS A 65 7.14 -1.55 19.26
N VAL A 66 6.90 -1.28 17.97
CA VAL A 66 6.58 -2.34 17.00
C VAL A 66 7.74 -3.34 16.91
N LEU A 67 8.99 -2.85 16.82
CA LEU A 67 10.17 -3.72 16.81
C LEU A 67 10.23 -4.58 18.07
N HIS A 68 10.11 -3.96 19.26
CA HIS A 68 10.11 -4.65 20.55
C HIS A 68 9.12 -5.83 20.58
N HIS A 69 7.85 -5.61 20.22
CA HIS A 69 6.84 -6.67 20.26
C HIS A 69 7.00 -7.75 19.18
N LEU A 70 7.59 -7.41 18.02
CA LEU A 70 7.89 -8.39 16.97
C LEU A 70 9.09 -9.29 17.32
N THR A 71 9.96 -8.83 18.21
CA THR A 71 11.16 -9.56 18.66
C THR A 71 11.01 -10.17 20.04
N ALA A 72 9.96 -9.84 20.78
CA ALA A 72 9.63 -10.46 22.06
C ALA A 72 9.44 -11.98 21.91
N GLU A 73 9.72 -12.73 22.99
CA GLU A 73 9.48 -14.17 23.07
C GLU A 73 8.44 -14.44 24.16
N PRO A 74 7.21 -14.87 23.81
CA PRO A 74 6.69 -15.13 22.46
C PRO A 74 6.37 -13.85 21.67
N ARG A 75 6.44 -13.94 20.33
CA ARG A 75 6.15 -12.79 19.43
C ARG A 75 4.71 -12.32 19.60
N ASN A 76 4.53 -11.02 19.84
CA ASN A 76 3.21 -10.44 20.05
C ASN A 76 2.76 -9.62 18.84
N TYR A 77 2.16 -10.29 17.85
CA TYR A 77 1.63 -9.62 16.65
C TYR A 77 0.44 -8.69 16.95
N ALA A 78 -0.33 -8.95 18.03
CA ALA A 78 -1.47 -8.13 18.41
C ALA A 78 -1.01 -6.75 18.88
N GLU A 79 -0.05 -6.71 19.80
CA GLU A 79 0.53 -5.46 20.29
C GLU A 79 1.37 -4.77 19.20
N ALA A 80 2.15 -5.51 18.40
CA ALA A 80 2.85 -4.92 17.26
C ALA A 80 1.87 -4.23 16.27
N TYR A 81 0.74 -4.86 15.96
CA TYR A 81 -0.30 -4.26 15.12
C TYR A 81 -0.92 -3.02 15.78
N ARG A 82 -1.16 -3.05 17.09
CA ARG A 82 -1.68 -1.90 17.86
C ARG A 82 -0.71 -0.73 17.82
N GLN A 83 0.59 -0.96 18.04
CA GLN A 83 1.61 0.09 17.99
C GLN A 83 1.79 0.62 16.56
N GLN A 84 1.67 -0.21 15.54
CA GLN A 84 1.67 0.26 14.14
C GLN A 84 0.42 1.08 13.81
N THR A 85 -0.72 0.77 14.45
CA THR A 85 -1.94 1.58 14.35
C THR A 85 -1.76 2.96 15.00
N ASN A 86 -1.08 3.03 16.14
CA ASN A 86 -0.69 4.31 16.74
C ASN A 86 0.30 5.06 15.82
N CYS A 87 1.24 4.35 15.20
CA CYS A 87 2.20 4.94 14.25
C CYS A 87 1.50 5.61 13.07
N ILE A 88 0.49 4.98 12.46
CA ILE A 88 -0.25 5.62 11.36
C ILE A 88 -1.08 6.82 11.85
N GLN A 89 -1.59 6.80 13.09
CA GLN A 89 -2.28 7.96 13.68
C GLN A 89 -1.31 9.12 13.93
N ALA A 90 -0.09 8.85 14.39
CA ALA A 90 0.97 9.86 14.48
C ALA A 90 1.33 10.44 13.10
N VAL A 91 1.39 9.60 12.06
CA VAL A 91 1.56 10.07 10.67
C VAL A 91 0.41 10.96 10.21
N VAL A 92 -0.85 10.66 10.59
CA VAL A 92 -1.99 11.56 10.30
C VAL A 92 -1.78 12.93 10.93
N LYS A 93 -1.35 13.00 12.20
CA LYS A 93 -1.03 14.27 12.86
C LYS A 93 0.12 14.99 12.16
N MET A 94 1.19 14.28 11.81
CA MET A 94 2.33 14.82 11.07
C MET A 94 1.89 15.45 9.74
N LEU A 95 1.03 14.78 8.96
CA LEU A 95 0.48 15.31 7.71
C LEU A 95 -0.34 16.60 7.91
N GLN A 96 -0.99 16.76 9.06
CA GLN A 96 -1.79 17.94 9.39
C GLN A 96 -0.94 19.12 9.89
N VAL A 97 0.12 18.83 10.65
CA VAL A 97 1.04 19.83 11.22
C VAL A 97 1.95 20.40 10.14
N LEU A 98 2.55 19.54 9.31
CA LEU A 98 3.45 19.96 8.24
C LEU A 98 2.67 20.43 7.01
N LYS A 99 2.33 21.72 7.01
CA LYS A 99 1.61 22.38 5.91
C LYS A 99 2.54 22.69 4.76
N ASP A 100 2.00 22.71 3.55
CA ASP A 100 2.71 23.18 2.34
C ASP A 100 4.07 22.48 2.06
N GLU A 101 4.19 21.24 2.51
CA GLU A 101 5.36 20.38 2.32
C GLU A 101 4.91 18.94 1.99
N ASN A 102 5.68 18.23 1.16
CA ASN A 102 5.40 16.83 0.79
C ASN A 102 6.64 15.90 0.77
N TRP A 103 7.82 16.42 1.09
CA TRP A 103 9.08 15.64 1.05
C TRP A 103 9.02 14.40 1.96
N PHE A 104 8.21 14.44 3.02
CA PHE A 104 8.01 13.36 3.99
C PHE A 104 6.93 12.33 3.59
N LEU A 105 6.27 12.47 2.44
CA LEU A 105 5.30 11.46 1.94
C LEU A 105 5.86 10.02 1.90
N PRO A 106 7.16 9.76 1.62
CA PRO A 106 7.72 8.42 1.71
C PRO A 106 7.55 7.78 3.10
N VAL A 107 7.56 8.55 4.18
CA VAL A 107 7.33 8.04 5.55
C VAL A 107 5.92 7.46 5.65
N MET A 108 4.92 8.21 5.19
CA MET A 108 3.53 7.73 5.12
C MET A 108 3.41 6.45 4.28
N TYR A 109 4.11 6.38 3.14
CA TYR A 109 4.08 5.19 2.28
C TYR A 109 4.59 3.95 3.01
N THR A 110 5.72 4.06 3.70
CA THR A 110 6.30 2.96 4.47
C THR A 110 5.36 2.51 5.58
N VAL A 111 4.92 3.43 6.44
CA VAL A 111 4.08 3.12 7.60
C VAL A 111 2.75 2.50 7.16
N ALA A 112 2.16 2.97 6.05
CA ALA A 112 0.95 2.40 5.46
C ALA A 112 1.14 0.97 4.92
N ILE A 113 2.27 0.70 4.26
CA ILE A 113 2.62 -0.64 3.77
C ILE A 113 2.80 -1.60 4.95
N ASP A 114 3.49 -1.16 5.98
CA ASP A 114 3.82 -1.97 7.15
C ASP A 114 2.59 -2.24 8.01
N LEU A 115 1.68 -1.27 8.17
CA LEU A 115 0.36 -1.50 8.79
C LEU A 115 -0.43 -2.58 8.06
N ARG A 116 -0.56 -2.50 6.73
CA ARG A 116 -1.29 -3.51 5.94
C ARG A 116 -0.66 -4.90 6.10
N ARG A 117 0.67 -5.00 6.09
CA ARG A 117 1.38 -6.27 6.24
C ARG A 117 1.23 -6.86 7.65
N LEU A 118 1.34 -6.03 8.67
CA LEU A 118 1.14 -6.45 10.06
C LEU A 118 -0.30 -6.86 10.33
N ALA A 119 -1.28 -6.12 9.83
CA ALA A 119 -2.69 -6.48 9.94
C ALA A 119 -2.96 -7.88 9.33
N ALA A 120 -2.39 -8.15 8.14
CA ALA A 120 -2.51 -9.46 7.50
C ALA A 120 -1.86 -10.59 8.33
N LYS A 121 -0.66 -10.37 8.88
CA LYS A 121 0.00 -11.35 9.76
C LYS A 121 -0.77 -11.57 11.06
N CYS A 122 -1.28 -10.50 11.65
CA CYS A 122 -2.06 -10.54 12.88
C CYS A 122 -3.34 -11.39 12.68
N GLU A 123 -4.02 -11.22 11.56
CA GLU A 123 -5.20 -12.02 11.19
C GLU A 123 -4.90 -13.50 10.89
N GLU A 124 -3.70 -13.81 10.38
CA GLU A 124 -3.25 -15.19 10.17
C GLU A 124 -2.94 -15.91 11.49
N GLN A 125 -2.55 -15.17 12.54
CA GLN A 125 -2.16 -15.72 13.84
C GLN A 125 -3.32 -15.74 14.85
N ILE A 126 -4.18 -14.72 14.82
CA ILE A 126 -5.34 -14.60 15.71
C ILE A 126 -6.54 -15.21 15.01
N LYS A 127 -7.04 -16.34 15.51
CA LYS A 127 -8.32 -16.89 15.09
C LYS A 127 -9.46 -16.00 15.61
N THR A 128 -9.75 -14.92 14.89
CA THR A 128 -10.88 -14.03 15.19
C THR A 128 -12.20 -14.70 14.79
N SER A 129 -13.27 -14.43 15.52
CA SER A 129 -14.64 -14.88 15.14
C SER A 129 -15.15 -14.25 13.85
N LYS A 130 -14.56 -13.13 13.42
CA LYS A 130 -14.90 -12.39 12.20
C LYS A 130 -13.66 -12.19 11.31
N PRO A 131 -13.42 -13.11 10.35
CA PRO A 131 -12.37 -12.93 9.36
C PRO A 131 -12.54 -11.60 8.61
N GLY A 132 -11.47 -10.82 8.49
CA GLY A 132 -11.45 -9.51 7.84
C GLY A 132 -11.51 -8.33 8.81
N GLU A 133 -11.86 -8.51 10.08
CA GLU A 133 -12.08 -7.39 11.02
C GLU A 133 -10.80 -6.57 11.28
N ILE A 134 -9.66 -7.23 11.45
CA ILE A 134 -8.37 -6.56 11.68
C ILE A 134 -7.97 -5.75 10.45
N LEU A 135 -8.13 -6.33 9.26
CA LEU A 135 -7.87 -5.64 8.00
C LEU A 135 -8.82 -4.45 7.78
N GLU A 136 -10.09 -4.57 8.14
CA GLU A 136 -11.07 -3.49 8.03
C GLU A 136 -10.67 -2.29 8.92
N LYS A 137 -10.30 -2.54 10.19
CA LYS A 137 -9.78 -1.50 11.10
C LYS A 137 -8.48 -0.86 10.58
N ALA A 138 -7.59 -1.65 9.99
CA ALA A 138 -6.37 -1.13 9.38
C ALA A 138 -6.71 -0.20 8.19
N ALA A 139 -7.69 -0.57 7.37
CA ALA A 139 -8.15 0.26 6.25
C ALA A 139 -8.77 1.58 6.72
N GLU A 140 -9.53 1.59 7.82
CA GLU A 140 -10.06 2.83 8.41
C GLU A 140 -8.94 3.80 8.82
N CYS A 141 -7.85 3.27 9.38
CA CYS A 141 -6.69 4.08 9.73
C CYS A 141 -5.98 4.65 8.49
N LEU A 142 -5.83 3.85 7.43
CA LEU A 142 -5.30 4.31 6.14
C LEU A 142 -6.19 5.39 5.49
N MET A 143 -7.52 5.28 5.66
CA MET A 143 -8.48 6.30 5.23
C MET A 143 -8.29 7.63 5.96
N GLY A 144 -7.74 7.62 7.19
CA GLY A 144 -7.31 8.83 7.89
C GLY A 144 -6.28 9.62 7.09
N CYS A 145 -5.19 8.97 6.69
CA CYS A 145 -4.15 9.59 5.85
C CYS A 145 -4.72 10.06 4.51
N PHE A 146 -5.58 9.25 3.89
CA PHE A 146 -6.18 9.57 2.59
C PHE A 146 -7.03 10.84 2.66
N ARG A 147 -7.85 10.99 3.71
CA ARG A 147 -8.67 12.18 3.91
C ARG A 147 -7.84 13.45 4.07
N VAL A 148 -6.72 13.39 4.80
CA VAL A 148 -5.81 14.54 4.94
C VAL A 148 -5.19 14.90 3.58
N CYS A 149 -4.68 13.92 2.83
CA CYS A 149 -4.10 14.17 1.51
C CYS A 149 -5.13 14.71 0.50
N ALA A 150 -6.35 14.17 0.51
CA ALA A 150 -7.41 14.58 -0.41
C ALA A 150 -7.93 15.99 -0.13
N ALA A 151 -7.92 16.42 1.13
CA ALA A 151 -8.34 17.75 1.56
C ALA A 151 -7.27 18.84 1.37
N ASP A 152 -6.07 18.48 0.89
CA ASP A 152 -4.96 19.40 0.70
C ASP A 152 -5.14 20.26 -0.57
N ASN A 153 -6.09 21.19 -0.50
CA ASN A 153 -6.52 22.03 -1.61
C ASN A 153 -5.79 23.38 -1.66
N ARG A 154 -5.02 23.71 -0.63
CA ARG A 154 -4.39 25.04 -0.45
C ARG A 154 -2.92 25.07 -0.82
N ALA A 155 -2.24 23.92 -0.73
CA ALA A 155 -0.84 23.81 -1.09
C ALA A 155 -0.63 24.06 -2.60
N SER A 156 0.58 24.47 -2.95
CA SER A 156 1.02 24.55 -4.35
C SER A 156 0.98 23.16 -5.02
N ASP A 157 0.93 23.13 -6.34
CA ASP A 157 1.01 21.87 -7.10
C ASP A 157 2.34 21.12 -6.85
N ALA A 158 3.41 21.84 -6.51
CA ALA A 158 4.72 21.26 -6.22
C ALA A 158 4.78 20.61 -4.83
N ASP A 159 4.06 21.18 -3.85
CA ASP A 159 4.17 20.81 -2.44
C ASP A 159 2.94 20.06 -1.92
N THR A 160 1.96 19.78 -2.78
CA THR A 160 0.72 19.11 -2.37
C THR A 160 0.95 17.67 -1.92
N LYS A 161 0.23 17.28 -0.87
CA LYS A 161 0.13 15.91 -0.34
C LYS A 161 -0.78 15.04 -1.18
N ARG A 162 -1.52 15.60 -2.16
CA ARG A 162 -2.34 14.82 -3.10
C ARG A 162 -1.52 13.82 -3.92
N LEU A 163 -0.21 14.07 -4.08
CA LEU A 163 0.76 13.12 -4.66
C LEU A 163 0.83 11.79 -3.89
N GLY A 164 0.44 11.79 -2.61
CA GLY A 164 0.40 10.60 -1.77
C GLY A 164 -0.85 9.73 -1.92
N MET A 165 -1.91 10.24 -2.55
CA MET A 165 -3.21 9.55 -2.61
C MET A 165 -3.13 8.19 -3.30
N LEU A 166 -2.40 8.07 -4.42
CA LEU A 166 -2.38 6.80 -5.16
C LEU A 166 -1.67 5.68 -4.40
N ASN A 167 -0.69 6.01 -3.55
CA ASN A 167 -0.06 5.02 -2.69
C ASN A 167 -1.08 4.42 -1.70
N LEU A 168 -1.82 5.29 -1.02
CA LEU A 168 -2.84 4.92 -0.04
C LEU A 168 -3.97 4.12 -0.70
N VAL A 169 -4.48 4.58 -1.84
CA VAL A 169 -5.51 3.86 -2.61
C VAL A 169 -5.04 2.47 -3.00
N ASN A 170 -3.78 2.31 -3.41
CA ASN A 170 -3.23 0.99 -3.72
C ASN A 170 -3.14 0.07 -2.49
N GLN A 171 -2.88 0.60 -1.29
CA GLN A 171 -2.94 -0.22 -0.07
C GLN A 171 -4.38 -0.58 0.30
N LEU A 172 -5.30 0.39 0.21
CA LEU A 172 -6.73 0.21 0.47
C LEU A 172 -7.34 -0.83 -0.48
N PHE A 173 -7.03 -0.81 -1.77
CA PHE A 173 -7.47 -1.83 -2.72
C PHE A 173 -6.98 -3.23 -2.33
N LYS A 174 -5.70 -3.38 -1.93
CA LYS A 174 -5.18 -4.68 -1.47
C LYS A 174 -5.95 -5.21 -0.27
N VAL A 175 -6.42 -4.33 0.61
CA VAL A 175 -7.28 -4.70 1.75
C VAL A 175 -8.70 -5.04 1.28
N TYR A 176 -9.39 -4.12 0.61
CA TYR A 176 -10.79 -4.28 0.23
C TYR A 176 -11.04 -5.46 -0.70
N PHE A 177 -10.12 -5.78 -1.61
CA PHE A 177 -10.21 -7.00 -2.41
C PHE A 177 -9.97 -8.28 -1.58
N ARG A 178 -9.15 -8.23 -0.52
CA ARG A 178 -8.91 -9.38 0.37
C ARG A 178 -10.12 -9.66 1.26
N ILE A 179 -10.80 -8.63 1.74
CA ILE A 179 -12.01 -8.75 2.60
C ILE A 179 -13.33 -8.72 1.81
N ASN A 180 -13.27 -8.76 0.48
CA ASN A 180 -14.43 -8.72 -0.42
C ASN A 180 -15.38 -7.50 -0.23
N LYS A 181 -14.86 -6.33 0.18
CA LYS A 181 -15.61 -5.07 0.33
C LYS A 181 -15.45 -4.18 -0.91
N LEU A 182 -15.78 -4.72 -2.09
CA LEU A 182 -15.48 -4.07 -3.37
C LEU A 182 -16.23 -2.74 -3.60
N ASN A 183 -17.38 -2.55 -2.95
CA ASN A 183 -18.16 -1.31 -2.98
C ASN A 183 -17.35 -0.10 -2.49
N LEU A 184 -16.42 -0.30 -1.54
CA LEU A 184 -15.57 0.76 -0.99
C LEU A 184 -14.50 1.25 -1.97
N CYS A 185 -14.26 0.54 -3.08
CA CYS A 185 -13.32 0.97 -4.10
C CYS A 185 -13.86 2.14 -4.94
N LYS A 186 -15.18 2.24 -5.16
CA LYS A 186 -15.78 3.23 -6.08
C LYS A 186 -15.45 4.68 -5.69
N PRO A 187 -15.58 5.11 -4.42
CA PRO A 187 -15.20 6.46 -4.01
C PRO A 187 -13.71 6.75 -4.22
N LEU A 188 -12.84 5.78 -3.97
CA LEU A 188 -11.39 5.92 -4.15
C LEU A 188 -11.02 6.07 -5.63
N ILE A 189 -11.64 5.27 -6.50
CA ILE A 189 -11.47 5.39 -7.96
C ILE A 189 -11.86 6.80 -8.40
N ARG A 190 -13.04 7.28 -7.99
CA ARG A 190 -13.52 8.63 -8.34
C ARG A 190 -12.56 9.73 -7.89
N ALA A 191 -12.04 9.65 -6.67
CA ALA A 191 -11.11 10.64 -6.14
C ALA A 191 -9.77 10.70 -6.91
N ILE A 192 -9.27 9.55 -7.37
CA ILE A 192 -8.07 9.50 -8.23
C ILE A 192 -8.41 10.01 -9.64
N GLU A 193 -9.56 9.58 -10.19
CA GLU A 193 -9.97 10.01 -11.53
C GLU A 193 -10.40 11.49 -11.60
N SER A 194 -10.67 12.15 -10.48
CA SER A 194 -10.89 13.60 -10.42
C SER A 194 -9.63 14.40 -10.05
N SER A 195 -8.51 13.73 -9.78
CA SER A 195 -7.26 14.41 -9.41
C SER A 195 -6.55 14.98 -10.64
N ASN A 196 -5.96 16.17 -10.50
CA ASN A 196 -5.12 16.77 -11.53
C ASN A 196 -3.71 16.15 -11.59
N PHE A 197 -3.34 15.34 -10.59
CA PHE A 197 -1.98 14.81 -10.41
C PHE A 197 -1.79 13.37 -10.92
N LYS A 198 -2.67 12.89 -11.80
CA LYS A 198 -2.64 11.50 -12.30
C LYS A 198 -1.31 11.11 -12.94
N GLU A 199 -0.72 12.04 -13.68
CA GLU A 199 0.54 11.82 -14.41
C GLU A 199 1.77 11.92 -13.51
N SER A 200 1.66 12.62 -12.37
CA SER A 200 2.74 12.75 -11.38
C SER A 200 2.99 11.47 -10.59
N PHE A 201 2.03 10.54 -10.58
CA PHE A 201 2.20 9.27 -9.91
C PHE A 201 3.18 8.35 -10.66
N SER A 202 4.01 7.64 -9.91
CA SER A 202 4.96 6.69 -10.49
C SER A 202 4.25 5.62 -11.33
N LEU A 203 4.92 5.17 -12.40
CA LEU A 203 4.38 4.11 -13.28
C LEU A 203 4.00 2.84 -12.50
N ALA A 204 4.80 2.46 -11.50
CA ALA A 204 4.52 1.30 -10.65
C ALA A 204 3.21 1.44 -9.85
N GLN A 205 2.92 2.64 -9.33
CA GLN A 205 1.66 2.91 -8.64
C GLN A 205 0.48 2.91 -9.62
N ARG A 206 0.65 3.50 -10.81
CA ARG A 206 -0.38 3.53 -11.86
C ARG A 206 -0.74 2.13 -12.35
N ILE A 207 0.24 1.27 -12.59
CA ILE A 207 0.01 -0.14 -12.96
C ILE A 207 -0.79 -0.87 -11.88
N THR A 208 -0.41 -0.71 -10.62
CA THR A 208 -1.12 -1.35 -9.49
C THR A 208 -2.56 -0.85 -9.40
N TYR A 209 -2.75 0.45 -9.55
CA TYR A 209 -4.07 1.08 -9.52
C TYR A 209 -4.95 0.56 -10.65
N LYS A 210 -4.46 0.61 -11.90
CA LYS A 210 -5.22 0.17 -13.08
C LYS A 210 -5.54 -1.32 -13.04
N TYR A 211 -4.66 -2.15 -12.48
CA TYR A 211 -4.98 -3.57 -12.21
C TYR A 211 -6.22 -3.73 -11.30
N PHE A 212 -6.28 -3.02 -10.17
CA PHE A 212 -7.42 -3.14 -9.25
C PHE A 212 -8.68 -2.43 -9.78
N ALA A 213 -8.55 -1.25 -10.38
CA ALA A 213 -9.66 -0.53 -10.99
C ALA A 213 -10.29 -1.34 -12.13
N GLY A 214 -9.46 -1.98 -12.96
CA GLY A 214 -9.93 -2.86 -14.04
C GLY A 214 -10.64 -4.10 -13.53
N ARG A 215 -10.12 -4.75 -12.48
CA ARG A 215 -10.84 -5.83 -11.79
C ARG A 215 -12.18 -5.36 -11.22
N LYS A 216 -12.23 -4.17 -10.62
CA LYS A 216 -13.48 -3.62 -10.08
C LYS A 216 -14.52 -3.36 -11.18
N ALA A 217 -14.08 -2.83 -12.32
CA ALA A 217 -14.91 -2.60 -13.49
C ALA A 217 -15.44 -3.92 -14.08
N MET A 218 -14.59 -4.96 -14.16
CA MET A 218 -15.01 -6.31 -14.55
C MET A 218 -16.12 -6.84 -13.62
N PHE A 219 -15.99 -6.68 -12.30
CA PHE A 219 -17.05 -7.06 -11.34
C PHE A 219 -18.34 -6.25 -11.51
N ASP A 220 -18.27 -5.00 -11.96
CA ASP A 220 -19.45 -4.18 -12.27
C ASP A 220 -20.01 -4.46 -13.68
N SER A 221 -19.46 -5.44 -14.41
CA SER A 221 -19.78 -5.73 -15.82
C SER A 221 -19.48 -4.57 -16.78
N ASP A 222 -18.66 -3.61 -16.37
CA ASP A 222 -18.17 -2.52 -17.23
C ASP A 222 -16.92 -3.00 -17.98
N TYR A 223 -17.14 -3.85 -18.97
CA TYR A 223 -16.06 -4.55 -19.68
C TYR A 223 -15.17 -3.62 -20.51
N ARG A 224 -15.70 -2.47 -20.98
CA ARG A 224 -14.91 -1.50 -21.76
C ARG A 224 -13.86 -0.82 -20.88
N ASN A 225 -14.27 -0.30 -19.73
CA ASN A 225 -13.32 0.30 -18.79
C ASN A 225 -12.40 -0.76 -18.16
N ALA A 226 -12.91 -1.98 -17.92
CA ALA A 226 -12.08 -3.09 -17.47
C ALA A 226 -10.95 -3.38 -18.46
N ASP A 227 -11.26 -3.41 -19.76
CA ASP A 227 -10.28 -3.63 -20.82
C ASP A 227 -9.22 -2.52 -20.87
N GLU A 228 -9.65 -1.26 -20.87
CA GLU A 228 -8.74 -0.11 -20.91
C GLU A 228 -7.74 -0.15 -19.75
N TYR A 229 -8.24 -0.34 -18.52
CA TYR A 229 -7.41 -0.37 -17.33
C TYR A 229 -6.49 -1.58 -17.27
N LEU A 230 -7.00 -2.78 -17.59
CA LEU A 230 -6.18 -4.00 -17.55
C LEU A 230 -5.16 -4.05 -18.70
N SER A 231 -5.50 -3.52 -19.88
CA SER A 231 -4.58 -3.39 -21.02
C SER A 231 -3.45 -2.43 -20.67
N PHE A 232 -3.76 -1.25 -20.12
CA PHE A 232 -2.74 -0.31 -19.62
C PHE A 232 -1.80 -0.99 -18.62
N ALA A 233 -2.36 -1.69 -17.62
CA ALA A 233 -1.57 -2.37 -16.61
C ALA A 233 -0.67 -3.44 -17.23
N PHE A 234 -1.17 -4.23 -18.19
CA PHE A 234 -0.41 -5.29 -18.84
C PHE A 234 0.73 -4.74 -19.69
N GLU A 235 0.46 -3.74 -20.53
CA GLU A 235 1.42 -3.14 -21.46
C GLU A 235 2.56 -2.45 -20.72
N ASN A 236 2.22 -1.66 -19.70
CA ASN A 236 3.20 -0.90 -18.93
C ASN A 236 3.95 -1.74 -17.88
N CYS A 237 3.44 -2.92 -17.52
CA CYS A 237 4.17 -3.82 -16.62
C CYS A 237 5.47 -4.33 -17.29
N PRO A 238 6.67 -4.11 -16.71
CA PRO A 238 7.91 -4.59 -17.30
C PRO A 238 7.95 -6.11 -17.43
N ARG A 239 8.54 -6.63 -18.52
CA ARG A 239 8.59 -8.07 -18.84
C ARG A 239 9.24 -8.92 -17.74
N ARG A 240 10.22 -8.37 -17.01
CA ARG A 240 10.88 -9.05 -15.87
C ARG A 240 9.93 -9.43 -14.74
N PHE A 241 8.76 -8.78 -14.62
CA PHE A 241 7.76 -9.09 -13.60
C PHE A 241 6.70 -10.06 -14.15
N ALA A 242 7.13 -11.24 -14.59
CA ALA A 242 6.27 -12.26 -15.22
C ALA A 242 5.06 -12.64 -14.33
N ARG A 243 5.26 -12.73 -13.01
CA ARG A 243 4.18 -12.99 -12.05
C ARG A 243 3.09 -11.92 -12.09
N ASN A 244 3.47 -10.64 -12.18
CA ASN A 244 2.50 -9.54 -12.23
C ASN A 244 1.76 -9.53 -13.56
N LYS A 245 2.47 -9.75 -14.68
CA LYS A 245 1.82 -9.91 -16.00
C LYS A 245 0.83 -11.06 -16.02
N ARG A 246 1.18 -12.21 -15.42
CA ARG A 246 0.27 -13.35 -15.25
C ARG A 246 -0.97 -12.96 -14.47
N LEU A 247 -0.82 -12.27 -13.33
CA LEU A 247 -1.96 -11.81 -12.53
C LEU A 247 -2.90 -10.89 -13.34
N ILE A 248 -2.34 -9.98 -14.13
CA ILE A 248 -3.14 -9.09 -14.99
C ILE A 248 -3.89 -9.89 -16.06
N LEU A 249 -3.20 -10.84 -16.73
CA LEU A 249 -3.80 -11.65 -17.80
C LEU A 249 -4.96 -12.54 -17.33
N ILE A 250 -4.92 -13.03 -16.08
CA ILE A 250 -6.03 -13.80 -15.51
C ILE A 250 -7.36 -13.04 -15.57
N TYR A 251 -7.33 -11.71 -15.50
CA TYR A 251 -8.52 -10.87 -15.61
C TYR A 251 -8.70 -10.27 -17.01
N LEU A 252 -7.60 -9.88 -17.68
CA LEU A 252 -7.67 -9.26 -19.00
C LEU A 252 -8.20 -10.23 -20.07
N VAL A 253 -7.79 -11.51 -20.03
CA VAL A 253 -8.18 -12.48 -21.06
C VAL A 253 -9.70 -12.70 -21.09
N PRO A 254 -10.38 -13.01 -19.97
CA PRO A 254 -11.84 -13.09 -19.95
C PRO A 254 -12.53 -11.82 -20.45
N VAL A 255 -12.04 -10.64 -20.04
CA VAL A 255 -12.61 -9.35 -20.48
C VAL A 255 -12.50 -9.18 -21.99
N LYS A 256 -11.31 -9.45 -22.56
CA LYS A 256 -11.08 -9.40 -24.01
C LYS A 256 -11.99 -10.40 -24.75
N MET A 257 -12.14 -11.62 -24.24
CA MET A 257 -13.01 -12.64 -24.83
C MET A 257 -14.48 -12.21 -24.84
N LEU A 258 -14.97 -11.61 -23.75
CA LEU A 258 -16.34 -11.05 -23.67
C LEU A 258 -16.56 -9.90 -24.66
N LEU A 259 -15.49 -9.18 -25.02
CA LEU A 259 -15.51 -8.14 -26.05
C LEU A 259 -15.26 -8.68 -27.48
N GLY A 260 -15.18 -9.99 -27.66
CA GLY A 260 -15.01 -10.65 -28.96
C GLY A 260 -13.56 -10.84 -29.40
N TYR A 261 -12.57 -10.53 -28.56
CA TYR A 261 -11.15 -10.70 -28.86
C TYR A 261 -10.62 -12.02 -28.29
N MET A 262 -10.15 -12.90 -29.17
CA MET A 262 -9.59 -14.19 -28.75
C MET A 262 -8.08 -14.11 -28.49
N PRO A 263 -7.59 -14.66 -27.37
CA PRO A 263 -6.17 -14.62 -27.04
C PRO A 263 -5.34 -15.51 -27.98
N ARG A 264 -4.10 -15.08 -28.26
CA ARG A 264 -3.10 -15.89 -28.97
C ARG A 264 -2.49 -16.94 -28.03
N LYS A 265 -2.36 -18.19 -28.51
CA LYS A 265 -1.86 -19.32 -27.72
C LYS A 265 -0.45 -19.07 -27.16
N GLU A 266 0.42 -18.40 -27.92
CA GLU A 266 1.80 -18.12 -27.51
C GLU A 266 1.85 -17.20 -26.27
N VAL A 267 0.93 -16.23 -26.19
CA VAL A 267 0.83 -15.33 -25.03
C VAL A 267 0.35 -16.10 -23.81
N LEU A 268 -0.63 -16.99 -23.98
CA LEU A 268 -1.14 -17.81 -22.88
C LEU A 268 -0.08 -18.76 -22.32
N GLN A 269 0.69 -19.39 -23.21
CA GLN A 269 1.81 -20.27 -22.85
C GLN A 269 2.90 -19.50 -22.10
N ARG A 270 3.33 -18.34 -22.62
CA ARG A 270 4.40 -17.53 -22.02
C ARG A 270 4.13 -17.13 -20.57
N TYR A 271 2.87 -16.88 -20.21
CA TYR A 271 2.49 -16.46 -18.86
C TYR A 271 1.75 -17.53 -18.05
N ASN A 272 1.75 -18.79 -18.51
CA ASN A 272 1.12 -19.92 -17.84
C ASN A 272 -0.35 -19.65 -17.45
N VAL A 273 -1.14 -19.26 -18.45
CA VAL A 273 -2.60 -19.07 -18.37
C VAL A 273 -3.32 -19.85 -19.48
N LEU A 274 -2.83 -21.07 -19.74
CA LEU A 274 -3.31 -21.96 -20.80
C LEU A 274 -4.76 -22.40 -20.64
N GLN A 275 -5.33 -22.34 -19.42
CA GLN A 275 -6.73 -22.69 -19.18
C GLN A 275 -7.73 -21.87 -20.02
N PHE A 276 -7.34 -20.69 -20.51
CA PHE A 276 -8.18 -19.89 -21.41
C PHE A 276 -8.12 -20.35 -22.87
N HIS A 277 -7.14 -21.18 -23.24
CA HIS A 277 -7.03 -21.72 -24.60
C HIS A 277 -8.19 -22.65 -24.91
N ASP A 278 -8.46 -23.60 -24.02
CA ASP A 278 -9.53 -24.59 -24.19
C ASP A 278 -10.90 -23.89 -24.25
N LEU A 279 -11.11 -22.90 -23.38
CA LEU A 279 -12.30 -22.03 -23.43
C LEU A 279 -12.42 -21.27 -24.75
N THR A 280 -11.30 -20.78 -25.30
CA THR A 280 -11.29 -20.07 -26.59
C THR A 280 -11.67 -21.01 -27.74
N VAL A 281 -11.25 -22.27 -27.70
CA VAL A 281 -11.61 -23.28 -28.71
C VAL A 281 -13.10 -23.58 -28.64
N ALA A 282 -13.62 -23.89 -27.46
CA ALA A 282 -15.05 -24.17 -27.25
C ALA A 282 -15.95 -22.98 -27.71
N LEU A 283 -15.56 -21.75 -27.37
CA LEU A 283 -16.26 -20.53 -27.80
C LEU A 283 -16.30 -20.35 -29.33
N LYS A 284 -15.24 -20.75 -30.04
CA LYS A 284 -15.19 -20.65 -31.50
C LYS A 284 -16.03 -21.74 -32.19
N GLU A 285 -16.13 -22.90 -31.56
CA GLU A 285 -16.88 -24.04 -32.09
C GLU A 285 -18.39 -23.98 -31.74
N GLY A 286 -18.79 -23.06 -30.87
CA GLY A 286 -20.18 -22.94 -30.41
C GLY A 286 -20.61 -24.11 -29.51
N ASN A 287 -19.66 -24.73 -28.82
CA ASN A 287 -19.89 -25.86 -27.94
C ASN A 287 -20.30 -25.35 -26.55
N VAL A 288 -21.61 -25.40 -26.26
CA VAL A 288 -22.25 -24.85 -25.03
C VAL A 288 -22.43 -25.92 -23.96
#